data_AF-T2JD76-F1
#
_entry.id   AF-T2JD76-F1
#
_cell.length_a   1.000
_cell.length_b   1.000
_cell.length_c   1.000
_cell.angle_alpha   90.00
_cell.angle_beta   90.00
_cell.angle_gamma   90.00
#
_symmetry.space_group_name_H-M   'P 1'
#
loop_
_entity.id
_entity.type
_entity.pdbx_description
1 polymer ?
#
loop_
_entity_poly.entity_id
_entity_poly.type
_entity_poly.pdbx_seq_one_letter_code
_entity_poly.pdbx_strand_id
1 'polypeptide(L)'
;MLELQPTGLVMEPTGEWYSAFWHRVAEVYHIPVYWMGQADLKGQRSHFGFSNKYDKNDALCLAASYFDPYFINKDGSKRFLRGYRIKEIQAVRELVLELEQLDKLRTTLVNQLRQRFALEYPEAAAQTWQTNDHGMTPIIEWLIGKNHHGRRVNHYNNSVANSLGIDISEYSLDHGSAIHHIERRRRDTERMLDEAMDQECFIPYLQAFKGFRWGIGMEALTLMKVYPFEKFLVDGFPVVEWIETKNNGRQKRNRSLQHFQSYLGLSRQVEQSGDKENIRWFNSKMMRSHYYIWCLSSICPKPPKRLNTEIGKKLGKKWDNFKDAKQAKGKDAIMRLTFYATRLLFQQLKDNICF
;
A
#
# COMPACT_ATOMS: atom_id res chain seq x y z
N MET A 1 15.07 33.61 -2.12
CA MET A 1 13.95 32.94 -2.83
C MET A 1 12.64 33.69 -2.62
N LEU A 2 12.18 33.90 -1.39
CA LEU A 2 10.93 34.62 -1.11
C LEU A 2 10.94 36.08 -1.60
N GLU A 3 12.11 36.72 -1.61
CA GLU A 3 12.33 38.05 -2.19
C GLU A 3 11.93 38.15 -3.68
N LEU A 4 11.93 37.03 -4.41
CA LEU A 4 11.56 36.98 -5.82
C LEU A 4 10.03 36.93 -6.04
N GLN A 5 9.23 36.89 -4.96
CA GLN A 5 7.77 36.83 -5.00
C GLN A 5 7.23 35.76 -5.98
N PRO A 6 7.57 34.47 -5.77
CA PRO A 6 7.21 33.41 -6.71
C PRO A 6 5.69 33.26 -6.81
N THR A 7 5.18 33.16 -8.04
CA THR A 7 3.75 32.93 -8.32
C THR A 7 3.34 31.45 -8.16
N GLY A 8 4.32 30.55 -8.04
CA GLY A 8 4.08 29.13 -7.84
C GLY A 8 5.38 28.37 -7.55
N LEU A 9 5.24 27.25 -6.87
CA LEU A 9 6.31 26.31 -6.56
C LEU A 9 6.02 24.97 -7.25
N VAL A 10 6.84 24.58 -8.24
CA VAL A 10 6.72 23.28 -8.91
C VAL A 10 7.62 22.26 -8.24
N MET A 11 7.05 21.12 -7.82
CA MET A 11 7.78 20.09 -7.07
C MET A 11 7.48 18.69 -7.58
N GLU A 12 8.50 17.83 -7.58
CA GLU A 12 8.30 16.38 -7.66
C GLU A 12 8.00 15.84 -6.25
N PRO A 13 7.12 14.83 -6.08
CA PRO A 13 6.93 14.13 -4.82
C PRO A 13 8.16 13.27 -4.48
N THR A 14 9.24 13.92 -4.02
CA THR A 14 10.54 13.30 -3.75
C THR A 14 10.84 13.33 -2.27
N GLY A 15 10.84 12.15 -1.65
CA GLY A 15 11.00 11.98 -0.20
C GLY A 15 9.84 12.57 0.59
N GLU A 16 9.13 11.74 1.37
CA GLU A 16 7.91 12.18 2.06
C GLU A 16 8.17 13.41 2.95
N TRP A 17 9.15 13.34 3.86
CA TRP A 17 9.45 14.44 4.79
C TRP A 17 10.06 15.68 4.14
N TYR A 18 10.92 15.49 3.14
CA TYR A 18 11.52 16.61 2.42
C TYR A 18 10.47 17.40 1.63
N SER A 19 9.60 16.69 0.92
CA SER A 19 8.48 17.30 0.22
C SER A 19 7.48 17.95 1.18
N ALA A 20 7.27 17.38 2.37
CA ALA A 20 6.39 17.95 3.40
C ALA A 20 6.90 19.30 3.90
N PHE A 21 8.21 19.40 4.18
CA PHE A 21 8.83 20.63 4.62
C PHE A 21 8.59 21.78 3.64
N TRP A 22 8.91 21.56 2.37
CA TRP A 22 8.75 22.61 1.34
C TRP A 22 7.29 22.94 1.05
N HIS A 23 6.39 21.96 1.09
CA HIS A 23 4.96 22.22 1.03
C HIS A 23 4.51 23.12 2.19
N ARG A 24 4.99 22.85 3.40
CA ARG A 24 4.67 23.68 4.58
C ARG A 24 5.21 25.10 4.45
N VAL A 25 6.43 25.27 3.93
CA VAL A 25 6.97 26.59 3.60
C VAL A 25 6.03 27.30 2.63
N ALA A 26 5.64 26.66 1.53
CA ALA A 26 4.74 27.24 0.55
C ALA A 26 3.38 27.62 1.16
N GLU A 27 2.79 26.78 2.01
CA GLU A 27 1.54 27.11 2.74
C GLU A 27 1.68 28.36 3.61
N VAL A 28 2.75 28.46 4.41
CA VAL A 28 2.99 29.59 5.32
C VAL A 28 3.14 30.90 4.57
N TYR A 29 3.74 30.86 3.38
CA TYR A 29 3.94 32.03 2.52
C TYR A 29 2.86 32.19 1.44
N HIS A 30 1.78 31.41 1.49
CA HIS A 30 0.67 31.44 0.52
C HIS A 30 1.09 31.27 -0.95
N ILE A 31 2.12 30.45 -1.21
CA ILE A 31 2.63 30.14 -2.54
C ILE A 31 1.90 28.88 -3.06
N PRO A 32 1.22 28.93 -4.22
CA PRO A 32 0.60 27.75 -4.81
C PRO A 32 1.62 26.67 -5.15
N VAL A 33 1.33 25.41 -4.82
CA VAL A 33 2.20 24.27 -5.11
C VAL A 33 1.65 23.43 -6.26
N TYR A 34 2.51 23.13 -7.24
CA TYR A 34 2.20 22.33 -8.42
C TYR A 34 3.03 21.05 -8.41
N TRP A 35 2.37 19.90 -8.22
CA TRP A 35 3.04 18.62 -8.12
C TRP A 35 3.25 17.98 -9.49
N MET A 36 4.49 17.72 -9.89
CA MET A 36 4.84 17.06 -11.14
C MET A 36 5.10 15.57 -10.91
N GLY A 37 4.51 14.70 -11.74
CA GLY A 37 4.76 13.26 -11.68
C GLY A 37 6.18 12.90 -12.13
N GLN A 38 6.78 11.86 -11.52
CA GLN A 38 8.14 11.41 -11.86
C GLN A 38 8.29 11.03 -13.34
N ALA A 39 7.26 10.42 -13.91
CA ALA A 39 7.22 10.03 -15.32
C ALA A 39 7.16 11.26 -16.24
N ASP A 40 6.40 12.28 -15.86
CA ASP A 40 6.32 13.55 -16.58
C ASP A 40 7.65 14.30 -16.53
N LEU A 41 8.30 14.35 -15.36
CA LEU A 41 9.62 14.96 -15.19
C LEU A 41 10.67 14.24 -16.03
N LYS A 42 10.63 12.90 -16.07
CA LYS A 42 11.50 12.11 -16.96
C LYS A 42 11.23 12.44 -18.43
N GLY A 43 9.97 12.58 -18.83
CA GLY A 43 9.60 12.98 -20.18
C GLY A 43 10.13 14.37 -20.55
N GLN A 44 10.01 15.35 -19.65
CA GLN A 44 10.55 16.69 -19.84
C GLN A 44 12.07 16.68 -19.98
N ARG A 45 12.80 15.94 -19.11
CA ARG A 45 14.25 15.77 -19.26
C ARG A 45 14.64 15.27 -20.65
N SER A 46 13.95 14.25 -21.15
CA SER A 46 14.20 13.71 -22.49
C SER A 46 13.89 14.73 -23.58
N HIS A 47 12.83 15.53 -23.42
CA HIS A 47 12.51 16.61 -24.35
C HIS A 47 13.61 17.67 -24.45
N PHE A 48 14.22 18.04 -23.32
CA PHE A 48 15.38 18.96 -23.28
C PHE A 48 16.72 18.32 -23.66
N GLY A 49 16.74 17.03 -24.01
CA GLY A 49 17.99 16.33 -24.39
C GLY A 49 18.90 15.98 -23.22
N PHE A 50 18.41 16.05 -21.97
CA PHE A 50 19.20 15.65 -20.80
C PHE A 50 19.28 14.14 -20.69
N SER A 51 20.47 13.58 -20.97
CA SER A 51 20.74 12.14 -20.84
C SER A 51 20.93 11.69 -19.39
N ASN A 52 21.47 12.57 -18.54
CA ASN A 52 21.78 12.28 -17.14
C ASN A 52 20.81 12.98 -16.18
N LYS A 53 20.52 12.30 -15.05
CA LYS A 53 19.75 12.87 -13.93
C LYS A 53 20.69 13.70 -13.05
N TYR A 54 20.53 15.01 -13.11
CA TYR A 54 21.20 15.97 -12.22
C TYR A 54 20.16 16.91 -11.61
N ASP A 55 20.33 17.30 -10.36
CA ASP A 55 19.36 18.14 -9.64
C ASP A 55 19.11 19.49 -10.34
N LYS A 56 20.15 20.08 -10.97
CA LYS A 56 20.02 21.33 -11.75
C LYS A 56 19.12 21.16 -12.97
N ASN A 57 19.19 20.01 -13.64
CA ASN A 57 18.35 19.69 -14.80
C ASN A 57 16.91 19.45 -14.35
N ASP A 58 16.72 18.73 -13.24
CA ASP A 58 15.39 18.48 -12.66
C ASP A 58 14.73 19.80 -12.24
N ALA A 59 15.48 20.69 -11.58
CA ALA A 59 14.99 22.02 -11.20
C ALA A 59 14.58 22.86 -12.42
N LEU A 60 15.39 22.86 -13.49
CA LEU A 60 15.06 23.55 -14.74
C LEU A 60 13.80 22.94 -15.39
N CYS A 61 13.70 21.62 -15.50
CA CYS A 61 12.54 20.95 -16.09
C CYS A 61 11.26 21.19 -15.29
N LEU A 62 11.33 21.19 -13.95
CA LEU A 62 10.20 21.53 -13.08
C LEU A 62 9.74 22.97 -13.34
N ALA A 63 10.65 23.93 -13.33
CA ALA A 63 10.33 25.34 -13.59
C ALA A 63 9.76 25.53 -15.02
N ALA A 64 10.36 24.90 -16.03
CA ALA A 64 9.92 25.00 -17.41
C ALA A 64 8.50 24.43 -17.62
N SER A 65 8.14 23.35 -16.92
CA SER A 65 6.80 22.74 -17.03
C SER A 65 5.66 23.68 -16.64
N TYR A 66 5.93 24.65 -15.75
CA TYR A 66 4.95 25.68 -15.39
C TYR A 66 4.58 26.54 -16.59
N PHE A 67 5.57 26.95 -17.37
CA PHE A 67 5.41 27.84 -18.53
C PHE A 67 5.09 27.11 -19.83
N ASP A 68 5.33 25.80 -19.90
CA ASP A 68 5.13 25.00 -21.11
C ASP A 68 3.63 24.91 -21.51
N PRO A 69 3.20 25.52 -22.63
CA PRO A 69 1.80 25.48 -23.07
C PRO A 69 1.35 24.08 -23.51
N TYR A 70 2.29 23.19 -23.82
CA TYR A 70 2.01 21.81 -24.23
C TYR A 70 1.98 20.84 -23.04
N PHE A 71 2.29 21.31 -21.83
CA PHE A 71 2.19 20.52 -20.60
C PHE A 71 0.74 20.40 -20.10
N ILE A 72 -0.16 19.97 -21.00
CA ILE A 72 -1.60 19.84 -20.78
C ILE A 72 -2.10 18.40 -20.99
N ASN A 73 -3.11 18.02 -20.22
CA ASN A 73 -3.86 16.79 -20.33
C ASN A 73 -4.80 16.87 -21.55
N LYS A 74 -5.44 15.74 -21.90
CA LYS A 74 -6.42 15.69 -22.99
C LYS A 74 -7.65 16.59 -22.77
N ASP A 75 -7.96 16.91 -21.51
CA ASP A 75 -9.03 17.82 -21.13
C ASP A 75 -8.60 19.31 -21.16
N GLY A 76 -7.36 19.61 -21.58
CA GLY A 76 -6.81 20.96 -21.64
C GLY A 76 -6.22 21.48 -20.32
N SER A 77 -6.36 20.76 -19.21
CA SER A 77 -5.79 21.16 -17.92
C SER A 77 -4.29 20.91 -17.84
N LYS A 78 -3.54 21.66 -17.03
CA LYS A 78 -2.11 21.36 -16.79
C LYS A 78 -1.93 19.95 -16.21
N ARG A 79 -0.87 19.25 -16.63
CA ARG A 79 -0.56 17.85 -16.26
C ARG A 79 -0.06 17.65 -14.82
N PHE A 80 -0.21 18.63 -13.94
CA PHE A 80 0.16 18.48 -12.54
C PHE A 80 -0.76 17.47 -11.83
N LEU A 81 -0.20 16.76 -10.86
CA LEU A 81 -0.90 15.77 -10.06
C LEU A 81 -2.01 16.45 -9.24
N ARG A 82 -3.26 16.07 -9.52
CA ARG A 82 -4.40 16.47 -8.69
C ARG A 82 -4.49 15.58 -7.46
N GLY A 83 -4.77 16.20 -6.31
CA GLY A 83 -5.03 15.46 -5.07
C GLY A 83 -3.81 14.82 -4.40
N TYR A 84 -2.62 15.37 -4.62
CA TYR A 84 -1.44 15.06 -3.82
C TYR A 84 -1.40 15.97 -2.58
N ARG A 85 -0.91 15.43 -1.44
CA ARG A 85 -0.94 16.07 -0.10
C ARG A 85 -2.28 16.69 0.31
N ILE A 86 -3.39 15.97 0.07
CA ILE A 86 -4.69 16.37 0.60
C ILE A 86 -4.69 16.29 2.13
N LYS A 87 -5.11 17.37 2.79
CA LYS A 87 -4.98 17.56 4.23
C LYS A 87 -5.72 16.50 5.03
N GLU A 88 -6.94 16.19 4.60
CA GLU A 88 -7.88 15.27 5.24
C GLU A 88 -7.27 13.86 5.39
N ILE A 89 -6.57 13.38 4.35
CA ILE A 89 -6.01 12.02 4.30
C ILE A 89 -4.55 11.94 4.79
N GLN A 90 -3.92 13.07 5.10
CA GLN A 90 -2.48 13.11 5.40
C GLN A 90 -2.14 12.32 6.67
N ALA A 91 -2.94 12.46 7.74
CA ALA A 91 -2.74 11.70 8.98
C ALA A 91 -2.84 10.19 8.74
N VAL A 92 -3.87 9.73 8.02
CA VAL A 92 -4.03 8.32 7.62
C VAL A 92 -2.82 7.83 6.82
N ARG A 93 -2.33 8.64 5.87
CA ARG A 93 -1.15 8.30 5.05
C ARG A 93 0.10 8.08 5.90
N GLU A 94 0.39 9.00 6.81
CA GLU A 94 1.57 8.95 7.67
C GLU A 94 1.53 7.71 8.57
N LEU A 95 0.40 7.47 9.23
CA LEU A 95 0.20 6.32 10.12
C LEU A 95 0.27 4.97 9.38
N VAL A 96 -0.29 4.87 8.17
CA VAL A 96 -0.15 3.67 7.32
C VAL A 96 1.31 3.40 6.96
N LEU A 97 2.06 4.43 6.57
CA LEU A 97 3.47 4.27 6.23
C LEU A 97 4.32 3.90 7.46
N GLU A 98 3.98 4.43 8.63
CA GLU A 98 4.61 4.05 9.89
C GLU A 98 4.32 2.58 10.23
N LEU A 99 3.08 2.11 10.12
CA LEU A 99 2.73 0.70 10.32
C LEU A 99 3.53 -0.23 9.39
N GLU A 100 3.64 0.12 8.12
CA GLU A 100 4.43 -0.62 7.13
C GLU A 100 5.93 -0.68 7.46
N GLN A 101 6.45 0.34 8.14
CA GLN A 101 7.84 0.36 8.59
C GLN A 101 8.01 -0.49 9.86
N LEU A 102 7.09 -0.35 10.82
CA LEU A 102 7.10 -1.13 12.06
C LEU A 102 6.99 -2.64 11.76
N ASP A 103 6.14 -3.05 10.82
CA ASP A 103 6.00 -4.46 10.41
C ASP A 103 7.29 -5.04 9.81
N LYS A 104 8.02 -4.24 9.01
CA LYS A 104 9.32 -4.64 8.44
C LYS A 104 10.40 -4.77 9.50
N LEU A 105 10.47 -3.80 10.41
CA LEU A 105 11.43 -3.81 11.53
C LEU A 105 11.16 -5.01 12.44
N ARG A 106 9.89 -5.21 12.83
CA ARG A 106 9.46 -6.37 13.62
C ARG A 106 9.85 -7.68 12.95
N THR A 107 9.52 -7.84 11.67
CA THR A 107 9.83 -9.08 10.92
C THR A 107 11.33 -9.36 10.90
N THR A 108 12.14 -8.33 10.69
CA THR A 108 13.61 -8.46 10.68
C THR A 108 14.14 -8.92 12.03
N LEU A 109 13.75 -8.24 13.11
CA LEU A 109 14.20 -8.55 14.47
C LEU A 109 13.70 -9.92 14.95
N VAL A 110 12.45 -10.28 14.65
CA VAL A 110 11.90 -11.61 14.96
C VAL A 110 12.68 -12.70 14.24
N ASN A 111 13.04 -12.50 12.97
CA ASN A 111 13.83 -13.49 12.24
C ASN A 111 15.25 -13.66 12.82
N GLN A 112 15.91 -12.55 13.18
CA GLN A 112 17.22 -12.58 13.84
C GLN A 112 17.15 -13.28 15.20
N LEU A 113 16.16 -12.94 16.02
CA LEU A 113 15.96 -13.56 17.32
C LEU A 113 15.63 -15.05 17.19
N ARG A 114 14.79 -15.45 16.22
CA ARG A 114 14.50 -16.87 15.95
C ARG A 114 15.74 -17.65 15.53
N GLN A 115 16.61 -17.06 14.72
CA GLN A 115 17.89 -17.69 14.38
C GLN A 115 18.76 -17.89 15.61
N ARG A 116 18.81 -16.90 16.51
CA ARG A 116 19.54 -17.02 17.78
C ARG A 116 18.93 -18.07 18.71
N PHE A 117 17.61 -18.14 18.78
CA PHE A 117 16.89 -19.16 19.54
C PHE A 117 17.14 -20.57 19.02
N ALA A 118 17.54 -20.77 17.76
CA ALA A 118 17.91 -22.10 17.29
C ALA A 118 19.12 -22.68 18.08
N LEU A 119 19.91 -21.83 18.73
CA LEU A 119 20.96 -22.21 19.68
C LEU A 119 20.46 -22.16 21.14
N GLU A 120 19.84 -21.04 21.53
CA GLU A 120 19.56 -20.74 22.96
C GLU A 120 18.22 -21.30 23.47
N TYR A 121 17.27 -21.57 22.57
CA TYR A 121 15.97 -22.17 22.91
C TYR A 121 15.35 -22.87 21.68
N PRO A 122 15.94 -24.00 21.22
CA PRO A 122 15.63 -24.60 19.92
C PRO A 122 14.16 -24.99 19.75
N GLU A 123 13.54 -25.48 20.84
CA GLU A 123 12.15 -25.91 20.85
C GLU A 123 11.19 -24.76 20.59
N ALA A 124 11.53 -23.56 21.07
CA ALA A 124 10.73 -22.36 20.82
C ALA A 124 11.02 -21.72 19.46
N ALA A 125 12.24 -21.87 18.93
CA ALA A 125 12.59 -21.44 17.58
C ALA A 125 11.77 -22.17 16.49
N ALA A 126 11.47 -23.46 16.73
CA ALA A 126 10.68 -24.30 15.83
C ALA A 126 9.17 -23.96 15.83
N GLN A 127 8.67 -23.30 16.87
CA GLN A 127 7.26 -22.95 16.98
C GLN A 127 6.88 -21.73 16.14
N THR A 128 5.58 -21.60 15.82
CA THR A 128 5.05 -20.38 15.22
C THR A 128 4.79 -19.34 16.31
N TRP A 129 5.35 -18.15 16.15
CA TRP A 129 5.20 -17.06 17.10
C TRP A 129 3.98 -16.22 16.72
N GLN A 130 2.83 -16.58 17.30
CA GLN A 130 1.57 -15.88 17.09
C GLN A 130 1.44 -14.72 18.06
N THR A 131 0.89 -13.60 17.57
CA THR A 131 0.44 -12.49 18.40
C THR A 131 -0.88 -12.87 19.08
N ASN A 132 -1.05 -12.42 20.33
CA ASN A 132 -2.33 -12.52 21.04
C ASN A 132 -3.32 -11.43 20.58
N ASP A 133 -4.51 -11.43 21.17
CA ASP A 133 -5.58 -10.46 20.85
C ASP A 133 -5.21 -9.00 21.18
N HIS A 134 -4.17 -8.79 22.00
CA HIS A 134 -3.63 -7.46 22.33
C HIS A 134 -2.52 -7.01 21.38
N GLY A 135 -2.22 -7.79 20.32
CA GLY A 135 -1.17 -7.49 19.35
C GLY A 135 0.25 -7.80 19.84
N MET A 136 0.39 -8.48 20.98
CA MET A 136 1.69 -8.79 21.60
C MET A 136 2.06 -10.26 21.37
N THR A 137 3.34 -10.56 21.17
CA THR A 137 3.80 -11.94 21.01
C THR A 137 4.15 -12.55 22.38
N PRO A 138 3.43 -13.58 22.88
CA PRO A 138 3.62 -14.06 24.25
C PRO A 138 5.01 -14.64 24.56
N ILE A 139 5.74 -15.15 23.56
CA ILE A 139 7.13 -15.59 23.75
C ILE A 139 8.07 -14.43 24.02
N ILE A 140 7.81 -13.29 23.38
CA ILE A 140 8.61 -12.08 23.55
C ILE A 140 8.35 -11.51 24.94
N GLU A 141 7.09 -11.43 25.37
CA GLU A 141 6.74 -10.96 26.72
C GLU A 141 7.35 -11.83 27.83
N TRP A 142 7.40 -13.15 27.62
CA TRP A 142 8.10 -14.06 28.54
C TRP A 142 9.61 -13.83 28.55
N LEU A 143 10.23 -13.70 27.37
CA LEU A 143 11.67 -13.50 27.23
C LEU A 143 12.16 -12.27 28.01
N ILE A 144 11.38 -11.19 27.99
CA ILE A 144 11.73 -9.94 28.69
C ILE A 144 11.13 -9.84 30.10
N GLY A 145 10.59 -10.93 30.64
CA GLY A 145 10.04 -10.98 32.00
C GLY A 145 8.76 -10.14 32.21
N LYS A 146 8.06 -9.72 31.15
CA LYS A 146 6.77 -9.01 31.25
C LYS A 146 5.60 -9.93 31.54
N ASN A 147 5.72 -11.22 31.25
CA ASN A 147 4.67 -12.20 31.52
C ASN A 147 5.24 -13.55 32.00
N HIS A 148 4.95 -13.91 33.26
CA HIS A 148 5.36 -15.19 33.82
C HIS A 148 4.38 -16.31 33.45
N HIS A 149 4.62 -16.92 32.30
CA HIS A 149 3.94 -18.15 31.92
C HIS A 149 4.67 -19.37 32.51
N GLY A 150 4.17 -19.92 33.63
CA GLY A 150 4.79 -21.08 34.29
C GLY A 150 5.02 -22.28 33.35
N ARG A 151 4.11 -22.54 32.41
CA ARG A 151 4.31 -23.56 31.36
C ARG A 151 5.55 -23.29 30.50
N ARG A 152 5.78 -22.02 30.15
CA ARG A 152 6.88 -21.60 29.27
C ARG A 152 8.22 -21.58 30.01
N VAL A 153 8.20 -21.23 31.29
CA VAL A 153 9.34 -21.40 32.21
C VAL A 153 9.72 -22.87 32.32
N ASN A 154 8.78 -23.77 32.62
CA ASN A 154 9.06 -25.20 32.70
C ASN A 154 9.57 -25.77 31.37
N HIS A 155 9.01 -25.33 30.25
CA HIS A 155 9.46 -25.75 28.93
C HIS A 155 10.89 -25.28 28.62
N TYR A 156 11.24 -24.05 29.02
CA TYR A 156 12.60 -23.55 28.88
C TYR A 156 13.57 -24.30 29.80
N ASN A 157 13.21 -24.50 31.08
CA ASN A 157 14.03 -25.25 32.03
C ASN A 157 14.37 -26.67 31.55
N ASN A 158 13.45 -27.29 30.79
CA ASN A 158 13.63 -28.61 30.19
C ASN A 158 14.22 -28.58 28.76
N SER A 159 14.67 -27.42 28.28
CA SER A 159 15.26 -27.27 26.94
C SER A 159 16.60 -28.01 26.84
N VAL A 160 16.89 -28.55 25.65
CA VAL A 160 18.21 -29.11 25.33
C VAL A 160 19.33 -28.08 25.46
N ALA A 161 19.04 -26.78 25.28
CA ALA A 161 20.04 -25.73 25.46
C ALA A 161 20.53 -25.68 26.92
N ASN A 162 19.61 -25.79 27.88
CA ASN A 162 19.94 -25.75 29.31
C ASN A 162 20.73 -26.99 29.74
N SER A 163 20.44 -28.18 29.19
CA SER A 163 21.24 -29.38 29.49
C SER A 163 22.67 -29.30 28.95
N LEU A 164 22.91 -28.44 27.96
CA LEU A 164 24.22 -28.12 27.40
C LEU A 164 24.88 -26.89 28.05
N GLY A 165 24.25 -26.28 29.07
CA GLY A 165 24.75 -25.07 29.72
C GLY A 165 24.70 -23.81 28.84
N ILE A 166 23.80 -23.76 27.86
CA ILE A 166 23.60 -22.63 26.96
C ILE A 166 22.43 -21.80 27.47
N ASP A 167 22.74 -20.61 27.99
CA ASP A 167 21.74 -19.66 28.46
C ASP A 167 21.29 -18.69 27.35
N ILE A 168 20.14 -18.06 27.56
CA ILE A 168 19.69 -16.92 26.75
C ILE A 168 20.68 -15.75 26.93
N SER A 169 21.19 -15.22 25.81
CA SER A 169 22.14 -14.11 25.85
C SER A 169 21.47 -12.75 26.04
N GLU A 170 22.26 -11.77 26.50
CA GLU A 170 21.85 -10.35 26.55
C GLU A 170 21.39 -9.85 25.18
N TYR A 171 22.06 -10.26 24.10
CA TYR A 171 21.65 -9.96 22.73
C TYR A 171 20.20 -10.37 22.43
N SER A 172 19.81 -11.58 22.87
CA SER A 172 18.43 -12.07 22.71
C SER A 172 17.43 -11.27 23.55
N LEU A 173 17.79 -10.90 24.78
CA LEU A 173 16.96 -10.07 25.66
C LEU A 173 16.74 -8.66 25.08
N ASP A 174 17.78 -8.04 24.53
CA ASP A 174 17.70 -6.73 23.86
C ASP A 174 16.80 -6.78 22.64
N HIS A 175 16.93 -7.83 21.81
CA HIS A 175 16.05 -8.04 20.66
C HIS A 175 14.60 -8.25 21.11
N GLY A 176 14.37 -9.03 22.17
CA GLY A 176 13.06 -9.18 22.78
C GLY A 176 12.44 -7.83 23.19
N SER A 177 13.23 -6.98 23.84
CA SER A 177 12.80 -5.66 24.30
C SER A 177 12.47 -4.72 23.14
N ALA A 178 13.30 -4.72 22.09
CA ALA A 178 13.06 -3.96 20.88
C ALA A 178 11.78 -4.42 20.14
N ILE A 179 11.58 -5.74 20.01
CA ILE A 179 10.37 -6.32 19.40
C ILE A 179 9.13 -5.91 20.20
N HIS A 180 9.15 -6.04 21.53
CA HIS A 180 8.04 -5.66 22.39
C HIS A 180 7.69 -4.17 22.24
N HIS A 181 8.70 -3.29 22.17
CA HIS A 181 8.48 -1.86 21.97
C HIS A 181 7.83 -1.58 20.60
N ILE A 182 8.28 -2.26 19.53
CA ILE A 182 7.69 -2.12 18.19
C ILE A 182 6.24 -2.62 18.17
N GLU A 183 5.93 -3.75 18.81
CA GLU A 183 4.56 -4.28 18.92
C GLU A 183 3.63 -3.31 19.66
N ARG A 184 4.12 -2.70 20.74
CA ARG A 184 3.38 -1.65 21.45
C ARG A 184 3.11 -0.44 20.57
N ARG A 185 4.14 0.06 19.87
CA ARG A 185 4.00 1.18 18.92
C ARG A 185 2.98 0.86 17.84
N ARG A 186 3.05 -0.33 17.24
CA ARG A 186 2.09 -0.79 16.22
C ARG A 186 0.65 -0.74 16.72
N ARG A 187 0.40 -1.23 17.94
CA ARG A 187 -0.93 -1.15 18.58
C ARG A 187 -1.39 0.29 18.80
N ASP A 188 -0.50 1.15 19.29
CA ASP A 188 -0.82 2.57 19.50
C ASP A 188 -1.10 3.28 18.15
N THR A 189 -0.34 2.98 17.11
CA THR A 189 -0.56 3.48 15.74
C THR A 189 -1.87 2.97 15.14
N GLU A 190 -2.24 1.70 15.35
CA GLU A 190 -3.53 1.15 14.91
C GLU A 190 -4.71 1.89 15.58
N ARG A 191 -4.60 2.25 16.88
CA ARG A 191 -5.60 3.09 17.56
C ARG A 191 -5.68 4.50 16.96
N MET A 192 -4.53 5.15 16.76
CA MET A 192 -4.47 6.48 16.15
C MET A 192 -5.03 6.48 14.71
N LEU A 193 -4.90 5.36 14.00
CA LEU A 193 -5.41 5.21 12.64
C LEU A 193 -6.94 5.14 12.62
N ASP A 194 -7.53 4.44 13.59
CA ASP A 194 -8.99 4.40 13.79
C ASP A 194 -9.54 5.82 14.04
N GLU A 195 -8.91 6.57 14.97
CA GLU A 195 -9.25 7.97 15.25
C GLU A 195 -9.08 8.87 14.01
N ALA A 196 -8.00 8.71 13.25
CA ALA A 196 -7.75 9.51 12.06
C ALA A 196 -8.74 9.22 10.91
N MET A 197 -9.29 8.00 10.87
CA MET A 197 -10.29 7.57 9.89
C MET A 197 -11.73 7.93 10.29
N ASP A 198 -11.96 8.32 11.56
CA ASP A 198 -13.24 8.79 12.06
C ASP A 198 -13.50 10.25 11.66
N GLN A 199 -13.59 10.47 10.34
CA GLN A 199 -13.94 11.76 9.74
C GLN A 199 -15.17 11.59 8.84
N GLU A 200 -16.06 12.58 8.84
CA GLU A 200 -17.30 12.56 8.07
C GLU A 200 -17.06 12.32 6.57
N CYS A 201 -16.00 12.92 6.03
CA CYS A 201 -15.61 12.78 4.62
C CYS A 201 -15.18 11.35 4.24
N PHE A 202 -14.86 10.48 5.20
CA PHE A 202 -14.47 9.10 4.97
C PHE A 202 -15.63 8.11 5.14
N ILE A 203 -16.75 8.51 5.75
CA ILE A 203 -17.91 7.63 5.98
C ILE A 203 -18.35 6.88 4.70
N PRO A 204 -18.53 7.55 3.54
CA PRO A 204 -18.94 6.84 2.31
C PRO A 204 -17.93 5.78 1.84
N TYR A 205 -16.64 6.02 2.08
CA TYR A 205 -15.57 5.08 1.73
C TYR A 205 -15.58 3.86 2.66
N LEU A 206 -15.69 4.09 3.98
CA LEU A 206 -15.74 3.02 4.97
C LEU A 206 -16.99 2.14 4.79
N GLN A 207 -18.13 2.75 4.43
CA GLN A 207 -19.34 2.02 4.06
C GLN A 207 -19.11 1.10 2.85
N ALA A 208 -18.43 1.60 1.81
CA ALA A 208 -18.06 0.80 0.64
C ALA A 208 -17.09 -0.36 0.98
N PHE A 209 -16.29 -0.24 2.05
CA PHE A 209 -15.32 -1.26 2.46
C PHE A 209 -15.93 -2.39 3.32
N LYS A 210 -17.05 -2.13 4.00
CA LYS A 210 -17.68 -3.04 4.98
C LYS A 210 -17.87 -4.48 4.47
N GLY A 211 -18.22 -4.64 3.20
CA GLY A 211 -18.43 -5.95 2.57
C GLY A 211 -17.16 -6.81 2.43
N PHE A 212 -15.98 -6.19 2.48
CA PHE A 212 -14.68 -6.86 2.33
C PHE A 212 -14.13 -7.42 3.64
N ARG A 213 -14.62 -6.94 4.80
CA ARG A 213 -14.15 -7.32 6.15
C ARG A 213 -12.61 -7.25 6.26
N TRP A 214 -12.07 -6.12 5.82
CA TRP A 214 -10.66 -5.83 6.02
C TRP A 214 -10.40 -5.48 7.49
N GLY A 215 -9.17 -5.71 7.95
CA GLY A 215 -8.71 -5.10 9.20
C GLY A 215 -8.27 -3.66 8.95
N ILE A 216 -8.15 -2.88 10.04
CA ILE A 216 -7.87 -1.43 10.02
C ILE A 216 -6.72 -1.05 9.08
N GLY A 217 -5.61 -1.80 9.10
CA GLY A 217 -4.46 -1.52 8.25
C GLY A 217 -4.77 -1.62 6.74
N MET A 218 -5.60 -2.58 6.32
CA MET A 218 -5.97 -2.73 4.91
C MET A 218 -7.06 -1.72 4.49
N GLU A 219 -7.97 -1.37 5.38
CA GLU A 219 -8.96 -0.31 5.16
C GLU A 219 -8.27 1.04 4.98
N ALA A 220 -7.38 1.41 5.91
CA ALA A 220 -6.60 2.64 5.86
C ALA A 220 -5.69 2.72 4.62
N LEU A 221 -4.98 1.63 4.32
CA LEU A 221 -4.13 1.52 3.15
C LEU A 221 -4.95 1.71 1.86
N THR A 222 -6.14 1.12 1.79
CA THR A 222 -7.06 1.30 0.65
C THR A 222 -7.56 2.73 0.58
N LEU A 223 -8.03 3.30 1.70
CA LEU A 223 -8.51 4.68 1.81
C LEU A 223 -7.47 5.68 1.30
N MET A 224 -6.23 5.57 1.79
CA MET A 224 -5.10 6.41 1.38
C MET A 224 -4.88 6.40 -0.14
N LYS A 225 -5.16 5.30 -0.82
CA LYS A 225 -4.99 5.18 -2.28
C LYS A 225 -6.17 5.68 -3.07
N VAL A 226 -7.39 5.44 -2.59
CA VAL A 226 -8.60 5.71 -3.37
C VAL A 226 -9.19 7.10 -3.09
N TYR A 227 -8.91 7.70 -1.94
CA TYR A 227 -9.36 9.04 -1.62
C TYR A 227 -8.56 10.12 -2.37
N PRO A 228 -9.20 11.18 -2.88
CA PRO A 228 -10.62 11.31 -3.19
C PRO A 228 -10.96 10.47 -4.43
N PHE A 229 -12.15 9.87 -4.47
CA PHE A 229 -12.56 8.96 -5.53
C PHE A 229 -12.79 9.69 -6.86
N GLU A 230 -13.15 10.97 -6.78
CA GLU A 230 -13.41 11.89 -7.89
C GLU A 230 -12.22 12.00 -8.83
N LYS A 231 -10.98 11.76 -8.34
CA LYS A 231 -9.78 11.76 -9.19
C LYS A 231 -9.77 10.64 -10.25
N PHE A 232 -10.63 9.64 -10.12
CA PHE A 232 -10.81 8.58 -11.11
C PHE A 232 -11.96 8.86 -12.09
N LEU A 233 -12.70 9.95 -11.91
CA LEU A 233 -13.90 10.30 -12.64
C LEU A 233 -13.64 11.52 -13.55
N VAL A 234 -14.52 11.74 -14.51
CA VAL A 234 -14.57 12.99 -15.30
C VAL A 234 -15.98 13.54 -15.16
N ASP A 235 -16.09 14.79 -14.72
CA ASP A 235 -17.35 15.46 -14.41
C ASP A 235 -18.26 14.67 -13.46
N GLY A 236 -17.65 13.94 -12.51
CA GLY A 236 -18.37 13.10 -11.54
C GLY A 236 -18.79 11.72 -12.06
N PHE A 237 -18.55 11.41 -13.34
CA PHE A 237 -18.97 10.14 -13.94
C PHE A 237 -17.79 9.25 -14.36
N PRO A 238 -17.93 7.91 -14.30
CA PRO A 238 -16.95 6.98 -14.85
C PRO A 238 -16.89 7.07 -16.39
N VAL A 239 -15.68 7.19 -16.93
CA VAL A 239 -15.45 7.30 -18.37
C VAL A 239 -15.30 5.93 -19.01
N VAL A 240 -16.05 5.72 -20.10
CA VAL A 240 -15.95 4.56 -20.98
C VAL A 240 -15.69 5.04 -22.40
N GLU A 241 -14.58 4.58 -22.98
CA GLU A 241 -14.25 4.80 -24.38
C GLU A 241 -14.57 3.56 -25.21
N TRP A 242 -15.02 3.76 -26.45
CA TRP A 242 -15.11 2.71 -27.45
C TRP A 242 -13.97 2.89 -28.45
N ILE A 243 -13.14 1.86 -28.60
CA ILE A 243 -12.02 1.89 -29.55
C ILE A 243 -12.30 0.88 -30.66
N GLU A 244 -12.11 1.32 -31.90
CA GLU A 244 -12.17 0.44 -33.06
C GLU A 244 -10.95 -0.49 -33.06
N THR A 245 -11.23 -1.78 -33.21
CA THR A 245 -10.22 -2.82 -33.33
C THR A 245 -9.84 -2.99 -34.80
N LYS A 246 -8.65 -3.55 -35.06
CA LYS A 246 -8.16 -3.83 -36.42
C LYS A 246 -9.12 -4.66 -37.28
N ASN A 247 -10.07 -5.38 -36.65
CA ASN A 247 -11.05 -6.24 -37.33
C ASN A 247 -12.46 -5.61 -37.37
N ASN A 248 -12.59 -4.28 -37.42
CA ASN A 248 -13.88 -3.54 -37.43
C ASN A 248 -14.82 -3.81 -36.24
N GLY A 249 -14.35 -4.46 -35.17
CA GLY A 249 -15.07 -4.60 -33.91
C GLY A 249 -14.86 -3.39 -33.01
N ARG A 250 -15.82 -3.08 -32.12
CA ARG A 250 -15.66 -2.06 -31.09
C ARG A 250 -15.33 -2.70 -29.74
N GLN A 251 -14.24 -2.28 -29.12
CA GLN A 251 -13.85 -2.73 -27.78
C GLN A 251 -14.17 -1.64 -26.75
N LYS A 252 -14.96 -1.99 -25.73
CA LYS A 252 -15.25 -1.14 -24.58
C LYS A 252 -14.03 -1.04 -23.66
N ARG A 253 -13.55 0.17 -23.38
CA ARG A 253 -12.48 0.46 -22.43
C ARG A 253 -13.00 1.34 -21.29
N ASN A 254 -13.15 0.75 -20.11
CA ASN A 254 -13.51 1.49 -18.89
C ASN A 254 -12.27 2.23 -18.35
N ARG A 255 -12.07 3.49 -18.76
CA ARG A 255 -10.87 4.27 -18.43
C ARG A 255 -10.76 4.57 -16.95
N SER A 256 -11.84 4.97 -16.30
CA SER A 256 -11.87 5.20 -14.84
C SER A 256 -11.50 3.96 -14.05
N LEU A 257 -12.07 2.80 -14.40
CA LEU A 257 -11.73 1.53 -13.74
C LEU A 257 -10.27 1.12 -14.00
N GLN A 258 -9.77 1.29 -15.22
CA GLN A 258 -8.36 1.00 -15.52
C GLN A 258 -7.42 1.91 -14.74
N HIS A 259 -7.75 3.21 -14.64
CA HIS A 259 -6.99 4.18 -13.85
C HIS A 259 -6.98 3.80 -12.37
N PHE A 260 -8.16 3.46 -11.83
CA PHE A 260 -8.34 2.97 -10.45
C PHE A 260 -7.51 1.72 -10.16
N GLN A 261 -7.62 0.69 -11.00
CA GLN A 261 -6.86 -0.55 -10.85
C GLN A 261 -5.36 -0.31 -10.96
N SER A 262 -4.95 0.60 -11.86
CA SER A 262 -3.56 1.02 -11.97
C SER A 262 -3.05 1.65 -10.67
N TYR A 263 -3.82 2.53 -10.02
CA TYR A 263 -3.43 3.14 -8.73
C TYR A 263 -3.26 2.11 -7.61
N LEU A 264 -4.05 1.03 -7.64
CA LEU A 264 -3.94 -0.11 -6.72
C LEU A 264 -2.80 -1.09 -7.10
N GLY A 265 -1.96 -0.75 -8.08
CA GLY A 265 -0.83 -1.57 -8.51
C GLY A 265 -1.22 -2.78 -9.37
N LEU A 266 -2.43 -2.77 -9.94
CA LEU A 266 -2.99 -3.81 -10.81
C LEU A 266 -3.03 -3.33 -12.26
N SER A 267 -1.89 -2.94 -12.80
CA SER A 267 -1.72 -2.66 -14.23
C SER A 267 -0.39 -3.19 -14.72
N ARG A 268 -0.31 -3.45 -16.02
CA ARG A 268 0.89 -3.94 -16.71
C ARG A 268 1.32 -2.90 -17.73
N GLN A 269 2.60 -2.58 -17.74
CA GLN A 269 3.25 -1.83 -18.81
C GLN A 269 4.00 -2.80 -19.71
N VAL A 270 3.86 -2.59 -21.02
CA VAL A 270 4.58 -3.31 -22.05
C VAL A 270 5.72 -2.42 -22.52
N GLU A 271 6.94 -2.88 -22.32
CA GLU A 271 8.16 -2.28 -22.89
C GLU A 271 8.57 -3.16 -24.07
N GLN A 272 8.42 -2.65 -25.30
CA GLN A 272 8.85 -3.35 -26.51
C GLN A 272 10.11 -2.67 -27.06
N SER A 273 11.17 -3.43 -27.27
CA SER A 273 12.42 -2.97 -27.88
C SER A 273 12.88 -4.00 -28.91
N GLY A 274 12.73 -3.69 -30.20
CA GLY A 274 12.88 -4.67 -31.27
C GLY A 274 11.91 -5.84 -31.07
N ASP A 275 12.42 -7.06 -31.12
CA ASP A 275 11.64 -8.29 -30.93
C ASP A 275 11.42 -8.68 -29.45
N LYS A 276 12.01 -7.95 -28.50
CA LYS A 276 11.86 -8.23 -27.07
C LYS A 276 10.70 -7.45 -26.50
N GLU A 277 9.69 -8.17 -26.02
CA GLU A 277 8.59 -7.62 -25.24
C GLU A 277 8.78 -7.96 -23.76
N ASN A 278 8.90 -6.93 -22.92
CA ASN A 278 8.96 -7.06 -21.47
C ASN A 278 7.67 -6.51 -20.85
N ILE A 279 6.95 -7.36 -20.13
CA ILE A 279 5.75 -6.97 -19.40
C ILE A 279 6.10 -6.79 -17.93
N ARG A 280 5.98 -5.55 -17.43
CA ARG A 280 6.26 -5.19 -16.03
C ARG A 280 4.98 -4.75 -15.34
N TRP A 281 4.85 -5.12 -14.06
CA TRP A 281 3.79 -4.58 -13.23
C TRP A 281 4.07 -3.11 -12.91
N PHE A 282 3.05 -2.29 -13.02
CA PHE A 282 3.13 -0.85 -12.79
C PHE A 282 2.49 -0.47 -11.44
N ASN A 283 2.92 0.66 -10.85
CA ASN A 283 2.41 1.24 -9.59
C ASN A 283 2.56 0.36 -8.32
N SER A 284 1.76 0.62 -7.28
CA SER A 284 1.98 0.23 -5.89
C SER A 284 2.14 -1.29 -5.68
N LYS A 285 3.39 -1.73 -5.49
CA LYS A 285 3.71 -3.10 -5.06
C LYS A 285 3.07 -3.44 -3.71
N MET A 286 3.03 -2.47 -2.79
CA MET A 286 2.45 -2.59 -1.45
C MET A 286 0.97 -2.97 -1.51
N MET A 287 0.13 -2.19 -2.21
CA MET A 287 -1.28 -2.53 -2.40
C MET A 287 -1.47 -3.92 -2.99
N ARG A 288 -0.71 -4.22 -4.05
CA ARG A 288 -0.81 -5.51 -4.74
C ARG A 288 -0.50 -6.68 -3.79
N SER A 289 0.51 -6.55 -2.95
CA SER A 289 0.85 -7.56 -1.95
C SER A 289 -0.27 -7.73 -0.91
N HIS A 290 -0.85 -6.64 -0.40
CA HIS A 290 -1.92 -6.73 0.61
C HIS A 290 -3.20 -7.36 0.04
N TYR A 291 -3.63 -6.95 -1.15
CA TYR A 291 -4.76 -7.60 -1.83
C TYR A 291 -4.49 -9.08 -2.11
N TYR A 292 -3.27 -9.42 -2.52
CA TYR A 292 -2.90 -10.81 -2.74
C TYR A 292 -3.01 -11.64 -1.46
N ILE A 293 -2.44 -11.14 -0.36
CA ILE A 293 -2.48 -11.81 0.96
C ILE A 293 -3.93 -11.95 1.43
N TRP A 294 -4.74 -10.88 1.36
CA TRP A 294 -6.15 -10.92 1.76
C TRP A 294 -6.96 -11.93 0.92
N CYS A 295 -6.77 -11.95 -0.41
CA CYS A 295 -7.42 -12.95 -1.26
C CYS A 295 -7.01 -14.37 -0.81
N LEU A 296 -5.72 -14.60 -0.58
CA LEU A 296 -5.18 -15.89 -0.17
C LEU A 296 -5.70 -16.33 1.21
N SER A 297 -5.78 -15.43 2.18
CA SER A 297 -6.17 -15.74 3.57
C SER A 297 -7.68 -15.79 3.77
N SER A 298 -8.44 -14.98 3.04
CA SER A 298 -9.87 -14.74 3.35
C SER A 298 -10.83 -15.27 2.28
N ILE A 299 -10.37 -15.42 1.03
CA ILE A 299 -11.23 -15.89 -0.09
C ILE A 299 -10.85 -17.30 -0.55
N CYS A 300 -9.56 -17.56 -0.75
CA CYS A 300 -9.08 -18.84 -1.26
C CYS A 300 -9.39 -20.07 -0.38
N PRO A 301 -9.52 -19.96 0.97
CA PRO A 301 -9.93 -21.10 1.80
C PRO A 301 -11.30 -21.67 1.39
N LYS A 302 -11.58 -22.90 1.82
CA LYS A 302 -12.92 -23.49 1.71
C LYS A 302 -13.83 -22.97 2.84
N PRO A 303 -15.15 -22.91 2.64
CA PRO A 303 -16.10 -22.72 3.74
C PRO A 303 -15.88 -23.75 4.87
N PRO A 304 -16.12 -23.39 6.14
CA PRO A 304 -16.66 -22.11 6.62
C PRO A 304 -15.59 -21.01 6.83
N LYS A 305 -14.30 -21.31 6.64
CA LYS A 305 -13.21 -20.33 6.85
C LYS A 305 -13.22 -19.16 5.85
N ARG A 306 -13.81 -19.38 4.68
CA ARG A 306 -13.98 -18.35 3.64
C ARG A 306 -14.92 -17.24 4.10
N LEU A 307 -14.59 -16.00 3.76
CA LEU A 307 -15.43 -14.83 3.98
C LEU A 307 -16.86 -15.04 3.46
N ASN A 308 -17.84 -14.92 4.36
CA ASN A 308 -19.26 -15.16 4.09
C ASN A 308 -20.09 -13.86 3.95
N THR A 309 -19.55 -12.88 3.24
CA THR A 309 -20.30 -11.68 2.79
C THR A 309 -20.77 -11.88 1.34
N GLU A 310 -21.62 -10.99 0.83
CA GLU A 310 -21.99 -11.03 -0.60
C GLU A 310 -20.76 -10.91 -1.52
N ILE A 311 -19.83 -10.01 -1.17
CA ILE A 311 -18.54 -9.86 -1.84
C ILE A 311 -17.72 -11.15 -1.73
N GLY A 312 -17.63 -11.74 -0.54
CA GLY A 312 -16.94 -13.01 -0.30
C GLY A 312 -17.51 -14.17 -1.13
N LYS A 313 -18.84 -14.25 -1.28
CA LYS A 313 -19.52 -15.23 -2.13
C LYS A 313 -19.22 -15.00 -3.62
N LYS A 314 -19.30 -13.75 -4.11
CA LYS A 314 -18.96 -13.38 -5.50
C LYS A 314 -17.52 -13.76 -5.83
N LEU A 315 -16.57 -13.43 -4.95
CA LEU A 315 -15.15 -13.75 -5.13
C LEU A 315 -14.87 -15.25 -4.99
N GLY A 316 -15.50 -15.92 -4.02
CA GLY A 316 -15.38 -17.37 -3.81
C GLY A 316 -15.85 -18.15 -5.03
N LYS A 317 -17.02 -17.81 -5.60
CA LYS A 317 -17.52 -18.40 -6.85
C LYS A 317 -16.53 -18.19 -8.00
N LYS A 318 -15.93 -17.01 -8.11
CA LYS A 318 -14.93 -16.73 -9.14
C LYS A 318 -13.66 -17.57 -8.96
N TRP A 319 -13.22 -17.76 -7.72
CA TRP A 319 -12.09 -18.61 -7.36
C TRP A 319 -12.32 -20.09 -7.67
N ASP A 320 -13.48 -20.61 -7.28
CA ASP A 320 -13.85 -22.01 -7.54
C ASP A 320 -13.92 -22.27 -9.06
N ASN A 321 -14.54 -21.35 -9.82
CA ASN A 321 -14.56 -21.43 -11.28
C ASN A 321 -13.16 -21.48 -11.92
N PHE A 322 -12.17 -20.74 -11.38
CA PHE A 322 -10.79 -20.80 -11.91
C PHE A 322 -10.16 -22.18 -11.70
N LYS A 323 -10.48 -22.84 -10.58
CA LYS A 323 -9.99 -24.19 -10.27
C LYS A 323 -10.68 -25.24 -11.13
N ASP A 324 -12.00 -25.20 -11.17
CA ASP A 324 -12.82 -26.23 -11.82
C ASP A 324 -12.64 -26.21 -13.33
N ALA A 325 -12.66 -25.01 -13.94
CA ALA A 325 -12.47 -24.84 -15.37
C ALA A 325 -10.99 -24.81 -15.80
N LYS A 326 -10.05 -25.02 -14.86
CA LYS A 326 -8.58 -24.93 -15.08
C LYS A 326 -8.14 -23.65 -15.82
N GLN A 327 -8.90 -22.56 -15.71
CA GLN A 327 -8.69 -21.31 -16.45
C GLN A 327 -7.43 -20.56 -16.01
N ALA A 328 -7.03 -20.73 -14.75
CA ALA A 328 -5.81 -20.15 -14.19
C ALA A 328 -5.33 -20.99 -13.00
N LYS A 329 -4.02 -21.03 -12.74
CA LYS A 329 -3.42 -21.79 -11.64
C LYS A 329 -2.55 -20.92 -10.74
N GLY A 330 -2.44 -21.31 -9.47
CA GLY A 330 -1.52 -20.72 -8.50
C GLY A 330 -1.62 -19.19 -8.41
N LYS A 331 -0.48 -18.52 -8.54
CA LYS A 331 -0.36 -17.05 -8.43
C LYS A 331 -1.20 -16.30 -9.46
N ASP A 332 -1.31 -16.80 -10.70
CA ASP A 332 -2.10 -16.11 -11.75
C ASP A 332 -3.59 -16.07 -11.41
N ALA A 333 -4.14 -17.17 -10.86
CA ALA A 333 -5.53 -17.23 -10.46
C ALA A 333 -5.84 -16.22 -9.33
N ILE A 334 -4.94 -16.10 -8.35
CA ILE A 334 -5.09 -15.12 -7.25
C ILE A 334 -4.97 -13.69 -7.79
N MET A 335 -4.05 -13.42 -8.72
CA MET A 335 -3.95 -12.10 -9.36
C MET A 335 -5.20 -11.74 -10.17
N ARG A 336 -5.81 -12.69 -10.89
CA ARG A 336 -7.11 -12.45 -11.56
C ARG A 336 -8.22 -12.18 -10.55
N LEU A 337 -8.15 -12.82 -9.38
CA LEU A 337 -9.08 -12.57 -8.29
C LEU A 337 -8.92 -11.17 -7.70
N THR A 338 -7.68 -10.65 -7.54
CA THR A 338 -7.46 -9.26 -7.08
C THR A 338 -7.97 -8.23 -8.09
N PHE A 339 -7.84 -8.48 -9.40
CA PHE A 339 -8.50 -7.67 -10.44
C PHE A 339 -10.02 -7.66 -10.28
N TYR A 340 -10.63 -8.79 -9.92
CA TYR A 340 -12.07 -8.84 -9.72
C TYR A 340 -12.50 -8.16 -8.41
N ALA A 341 -11.75 -8.33 -7.33
CA ALA A 341 -11.98 -7.65 -6.06
C ALA A 341 -11.93 -6.13 -6.20
N THR A 342 -10.93 -5.59 -6.91
CA THR A 342 -10.84 -4.14 -7.16
C THR A 342 -11.94 -3.62 -8.08
N ARG A 343 -12.48 -4.44 -8.98
CA ARG A 343 -13.67 -4.07 -9.74
C ARG A 343 -14.91 -3.96 -8.86
N LEU A 344 -15.10 -4.91 -7.93
CA LEU A 344 -16.19 -4.83 -6.96
C LEU A 344 -16.02 -3.61 -6.06
N LEU A 345 -14.79 -3.30 -5.64
CA LEU A 345 -14.51 -2.11 -4.83
C LEU A 345 -14.86 -0.82 -5.58
N PHE A 346 -14.48 -0.71 -6.85
CA PHE A 346 -14.83 0.45 -7.67
C PHE A 346 -16.36 0.62 -7.79
N GLN A 347 -17.10 -0.49 -7.92
CA GLN A 347 -18.56 -0.45 -7.93
C GLN A 347 -19.12 0.04 -6.59
N GLN A 348 -18.65 -0.52 -5.47
CA GLN A 348 -19.08 -0.08 -4.14
C GLN A 348 -18.78 1.40 -3.90
N LEU A 349 -17.58 1.88 -4.24
CA LEU A 349 -17.22 3.28 -4.12
C LEU A 349 -18.13 4.18 -4.97
N LYS A 350 -18.34 3.81 -6.24
CA LYS A 350 -19.27 4.53 -7.11
C LYS A 350 -20.69 4.59 -6.52
N ASP A 351 -21.20 3.47 -6.01
CA ASP A 351 -22.57 3.41 -5.49
C ASP A 351 -22.76 4.16 -4.15
N ASN A 352 -21.67 4.40 -3.39
CA ASN A 352 -21.73 5.14 -2.12
C ASN A 352 -21.33 6.62 -2.25
N ILE A 353 -20.58 6.99 -3.29
CA ILE A 353 -20.00 8.34 -3.44
C ILE A 353 -20.62 9.10 -4.61
N CYS A 354 -20.88 8.44 -5.74
CA CYS A 354 -21.45 9.08 -6.92
C CYS A 354 -22.98 9.05 -6.83
N PHE A 355 -23.60 10.22 -7.02
CA PHE A 355 -25.06 10.38 -7.10
C PHE A 355 -25.62 9.89 -8.43
#